data_AF-A0A7D5MNE6-F1
#
_entry.id   AF-A0A7D5MNE6-F1
#
_cell.length_a   1.000
_cell.length_b   1.000
_cell.length_c   1.000
_cell.angle_alpha   90.00
_cell.angle_beta   90.00
_cell.angle_gamma   90.00
#
_symmetry.space_group_name_H-M   'P 1'
#
loop_
_entity.id
_entity.type
_entity.pdbx_description
1 polymer ?
#
loop_
_entity_poly.entity_id
_entity_poly.type
_entity_poly.pdbx_seq_one_letter_code
_entity_poly.pdbx_strand_id
1 'polypeptide(L)' 'MNKGEYFFDNDPGTGNGTPLAFTSATSINTNFALNINALSTGFHNVNIRLRDNTGKWSHFQSRTFYLAPLASVTPPVLT' A
#
# COMPACT_ATOMS: atom_id res chain seq x y z
N MET A 1 5.05 -0.34 18.80
CA MET A 1 5.37 -0.36 17.35
C MET A 1 6.05 0.95 17.04
N ASN A 2 7.16 0.92 16.31
CA ASN A 2 7.98 2.11 16.04
C ASN A 2 8.21 2.38 14.55
N LYS A 3 7.93 1.42 13.66
CA LYS A 3 8.00 1.57 12.21
C LYS A 3 6.94 0.71 11.54
N GLY A 4 6.56 1.06 10.32
CA GLY A 4 5.74 0.24 9.46
C GLY A 4 6.07 0.51 8.01
N GLU A 5 5.74 -0.45 7.16
CA GLU A 5 5.94 -0.34 5.73
C GLU A 5 4.80 -1.00 4.95
N TYR A 6 4.59 -0.54 3.73
CA TYR A 6 3.69 -1.15 2.77
C TYR A 6 4.40 -1.50 1.47
N PHE A 7 3.88 -2.47 0.75
CA PHE A 7 4.32 -2.85 -0.59
C PHE A 7 3.15 -3.45 -1.38
N PHE A 8 3.24 -3.40 -2.70
CA PHE A 8 2.27 -4.03 -3.60
C PHE A 8 2.81 -5.34 -4.15
N ASP A 9 1.95 -6.36 -4.15
CA ASP A 9 2.17 -7.67 -4.77
C ASP A 9 3.39 -8.45 -4.25
N ASN A 10 4.60 -8.15 -4.74
CA ASN A 10 5.83 -8.84 -4.36
C ASN A 10 6.43 -8.27 -3.07
N ASP A 11 6.75 -9.13 -2.10
CA ASP A 11 7.43 -8.72 -0.86
C ASP A 11 8.92 -8.38 -1.15
N PRO A 12 9.36 -7.12 -0.92
CA PRO A 12 10.75 -6.72 -1.12
C PRO A 12 11.69 -7.17 0.03
N GLY A 13 11.16 -7.87 1.05
CA GLY A 13 11.86 -8.20 2.27
C GLY A 13 11.76 -7.10 3.33
N THR A 14 11.94 -7.48 4.59
CA THR A 14 11.70 -6.61 5.76
C THR A 14 12.61 -5.38 5.78
N GLY A 15 12.02 -4.19 5.92
CA GLY A 15 12.74 -2.92 5.92
C GLY A 15 13.02 -2.36 4.52
N ASN A 16 12.59 -3.03 3.45
CA ASN A 16 12.74 -2.59 2.07
C ASN A 16 11.41 -2.15 1.43
N GLY A 17 10.32 -2.07 2.21
CA GLY A 17 9.05 -1.54 1.74
C GLY A 17 8.98 -0.01 1.78
N THR A 18 7.87 0.55 1.32
CA THR A 18 7.62 1.99 1.41
C THR A 18 7.19 2.34 2.84
N PRO A 19 7.83 3.32 3.51
CA PRO A 19 7.58 3.62 4.91
C PRO A 19 6.18 4.19 5.14
N LEU A 20 5.55 3.78 6.24
CA LEU A 20 4.32 4.38 6.77
C LEU A 20 4.67 5.34 7.91
N ALA A 21 4.23 6.59 7.80
CA ALA A 21 4.48 7.62 8.81
C ALA A 21 3.42 7.58 9.91
N PHE A 22 3.81 7.25 11.13
CA PHE A 22 2.96 7.31 12.32
C PHE A 22 3.82 7.52 13.58
N THR A 23 3.21 7.97 14.67
CA THR A 23 3.87 8.08 15.97
C THR A 23 3.92 6.73 16.66
N SER A 24 5.04 6.42 17.32
CA SER A 24 5.19 5.15 18.04
C SER A 24 4.05 4.93 19.03
N ALA A 25 3.36 3.81 18.89
CA ALA A 25 2.15 3.49 19.66
C ALA A 25 1.98 1.98 19.86
N THR A 26 1.10 1.61 20.78
CA THR A 26 0.66 0.22 21.03
C THR A 26 -0.51 -0.19 20.14
N SER A 27 -1.25 0.78 19.60
CA SER A 27 -2.27 0.60 18.56
C SER A 27 -2.19 1.76 17.56
N ILE A 28 -2.53 1.50 16.30
CA ILE A 28 -2.55 2.49 15.23
C ILE A 28 -3.93 2.43 14.60
N ASN A 29 -4.66 3.54 14.66
CA ASN A 29 -5.94 3.72 13.98
C ASN A 29 -5.89 5.05 13.23
N THR A 30 -5.40 5.00 11.99
CA THR A 30 -5.20 6.17 11.15
C THR A 30 -5.33 5.79 9.68
N ASN A 31 -5.53 6.78 8.84
CA ASN A 31 -5.65 6.61 7.39
C ASN A 31 -4.30 6.91 6.73
N PHE A 32 -3.86 6.00 5.86
CA PHE A 32 -2.67 6.20 5.05
C PHE A 32 -3.05 6.44 3.59
N ALA A 33 -2.48 7.49 2.99
CA ALA A 33 -2.52 7.69 1.55
C ALA A 33 -1.38 6.89 0.91
N LEU A 34 -1.72 5.90 0.09
CA LEU A 34 -0.75 5.03 -0.58
C LEU A 34 -0.65 5.43 -2.06
N ASN A 35 0.58 5.58 -2.56
CA ASN A 35 0.80 5.94 -3.96
C ASN A 35 0.62 4.70 -4.85
N ILE A 36 -0.33 4.75 -5.77
CA ILE A 36 -0.65 3.65 -6.69
C ILE A 36 -0.20 3.92 -8.14
N ASN A 37 0.52 5.02 -8.39
CA ASN A 37 0.81 5.49 -9.76
C ASN A 37 1.68 4.52 -10.56
N ALA A 38 2.43 3.65 -9.89
CA ALA A 38 3.27 2.63 -10.52
C ALA A 38 2.52 1.34 -10.86
N LEU A 39 1.23 1.22 -10.49
CA LEU A 39 0.43 0.02 -10.72
C LEU A 39 -0.26 0.07 -12.09
N SER A 40 -0.27 -1.07 -12.76
CA SER A 40 -1.11 -1.28 -13.95
C SER A 40 -2.59 -1.39 -13.56
N THR A 41 -3.48 -1.27 -14.53
CA THR A 41 -4.89 -1.62 -14.31
C THR A 41 -5.01 -3.13 -14.06
N GLY A 42 -5.82 -3.53 -13.08
CA GLY A 42 -5.96 -4.95 -12.73
C GLY A 42 -6.09 -5.22 -11.24
N PHE A 43 -6.00 -6.49 -10.86
CA PHE A 43 -5.99 -6.91 -9.46
C PHE A 43 -4.60 -6.75 -8.85
N HIS A 44 -4.57 -6.16 -7.65
CA HIS A 44 -3.36 -5.96 -6.86
C HIS A 44 -3.62 -6.32 -5.40
N ASN A 45 -2.56 -6.66 -4.68
CA ASN A 45 -2.56 -6.82 -3.24
C ASN A 45 -1.74 -5.71 -2.59
N VAL A 46 -2.34 -4.99 -1.64
CA VAL A 46 -1.57 -4.15 -0.72
C VAL A 46 -1.26 -4.93 0.54
N ASN A 47 0.02 -4.90 0.93
CA ASN A 47 0.54 -5.61 2.08
C ASN A 47 1.12 -4.60 3.07
N ILE A 48 0.80 -4.74 4.35
CA ILE A 48 1.32 -3.87 5.41
C ILE A 48 1.90 -4.73 6.52
N ARG A 49 3.11 -4.39 6.98
CA ARG A 49 3.70 -4.96 8.21
C ARG A 49 4.27 -3.88 9.10
N LEU A 50 4.34 -4.18 10.39
CA LEU A 50 4.81 -3.27 11.42
C LEU A 50 6.02 -3.85 12.12
N ARG A 51 6.86 -2.97 12.67
CA ARG A 51 8.01 -3.31 13.50
C ARG A 51 7.73 -2.90 14.94
N ASP A 52 8.00 -3.80 15.86
CA ASP A 52 7.92 -3.50 17.29
C ASP A 52 9.17 -2.76 17.80
N ASN A 53 9.14 -2.35 19.07
CA ASN A 53 10.21 -1.58 19.68
C ASN A 53 11.48 -2.41 19.95
N THR A 54 11.39 -3.75 19.89
CA THR A 54 12.55 -4.66 19.94
C THR A 54 13.20 -4.83 18.58
N GLY A 55 12.59 -4.26 17.55
CA GLY A 55 13.08 -4.31 16.19
C GLY A 55 12.63 -5.53 15.40
N LYS A 56 11.66 -6.30 15.90
CA LYS A 56 11.08 -7.45 15.18
C LYS A 56 9.94 -7.01 14.27
N TRP A 57 9.95 -7.49 13.04
CA TRP A 57 8.87 -7.28 12.08
C TRP A 57 7.76 -8.31 12.27
N SER A 58 6.51 -7.88 12.09
CA SER A 58 5.36 -8.77 11.99
C SER A 58 5.33 -9.50 10.65
N HIS A 59 4.48 -10.53 10.55
CA HIS A 59 3.93 -10.91 9.25
C HIS A 59 3.17 -9.72 8.65
N PHE A 60 3.08 -9.68 7.32
CA PHE A 60 2.24 -8.67 6.67
C PHE A 60 0.78 -9.11 6.66
N GLN A 61 -0.12 -8.13 6.74
CA GLN A 61 -1.53 -8.30 6.44
C GLN A 61 -1.78 -7.84 5.01
N SER A 62 -2.55 -8.62 4.25
CA SER A 62 -2.88 -8.33 2.86
C SER A 62 -4.33 -7.90 2.67
N ARG A 63 -4.54 -7.04 1.66
CA ARG A 63 -5.85 -6.65 1.14
C ARG A 63 -5.79 -6.58 -0.38
N THR A 64 -6.68 -7.31 -1.04
CA THR A 64 -6.83 -7.27 -2.50
C THR A 64 -7.72 -6.12 -2.93
N PHE A 65 -7.37 -5.45 -4.03
CA PHE A 65 -8.19 -4.43 -4.68
C PHE A 65 -8.04 -4.52 -6.21
N TYR A 66 -8.97 -3.88 -6.93
CA TYR A 66 -8.93 -3.78 -8.38
C TYR A 66 -8.73 -2.32 -8.80
N LEU A 67 -7.68 -2.04 -9.56
CA LEU A 67 -7.44 -0.74 -10.18
C LEU A 67 -8.12 -0.70 -11.55
N ALA A 68 -9.22 0.04 -11.64
CA ALA A 68 -9.95 0.22 -12.88
C ALA A 68 -9.16 1.08 -13.88
N PRO A 69 -9.29 0.82 -15.19
CA PRO A 69 -8.77 1.72 -16.22
C PRO A 69 -9.44 3.09 -16.11
N LEU A 70 -8.69 4.12 -16.52
CA LEU A 70 -9.27 5.45 -16.72
C LEU A 70 -10.38 5.32 -17.76
N ALA A 71 -11.53 5.94 -17.49
CA ALA A 71 -12.59 6.03 -18.48
C ALA A 71 -12.03 6.73 -19.72
N SER A 72 -12.10 6.07 -20.86
CA SER A 72 -11.79 6.70 -22.14
C SER A 72 -12.92 7.69 -22.44
N VAL A 73 -12.71 8.97 -22.15
CA VAL A 73 -13.60 10.02 -22.62
C VAL A 73 -13.30 10.24 -24.10
N THR A 74 -13.89 9.43 -24.96
CA THR A 74 -13.92 9.76 -26.39
C THR A 74 -14.89 10.92 -26.55
N PRO A 75 -14.46 12.14 -26.94
CA PRO A 75 -15.39 13.21 -27.23
C PRO A 75 -16.30 12.77 -28.38
N PRO A 76 -17.60 13.12 -28.38
CA PRO A 76 -18.43 12.88 -29.55
C PRO A 76 -17.81 13.61 -30.75
N VAL A 77 -17.43 12.86 -31.77
CA VAL A 77 -17.08 13.43 -33.07
C VAL A 77 -18.37 13.98 -33.64
N LEU A 78 -18.49 15.31 -33.75
CA LEU A 78 -19.54 15.93 -34.54
C LEU A 78 -19.16 15.73 -36.02
N THR A 79 -19.72 14.69 -36.64
CA THR A 79 -19.72 14.51 -38.11
C THR A 79 -20.95 15.13 -38.71
#